data_AF-A0A523Q8G9-F1
#
_entry.id   AF-A0A523Q8G9-F1
#
_cell.length_a   1.000
_cell.length_b   1.000
_cell.length_c   1.000
_cell.angle_alpha   90.00
_cell.angle_beta   90.00
_cell.angle_gamma   90.00
#
_symmetry.space_group_name_H-M   'P 1'
#
loop_
_entity.id
_entity.type
_entity.pdbx_description
1 polymer ?
#
loop_
_entity_poly.entity_id
_entity_poly.type
_entity_poly.pdbx_seq_one_letter_code
_entity_poly.pdbx_strand_id
1 'polypeptide(L)'
;MISAADAERRACGARLLAALPDELLRQQLDLLLALALSEHASVRAAIAPALLRLASQDDTVGRDIARRLHEHLFHTPSNEAQHEDVLRWLTTDLPHLAPARDASGAWRALQARSAGAQRYGAWALASLAPPDFSLRQLATLARHADAAVRQWAMSALDQRLATPPTPQQAADLLPLADAGFEDARRYTQQLWGERLPDESLDVTLLIAWVDHPQAWVQALGRSRLVRRMNAADASLCLTRLSQHPSTEVQLFVTQWLLELPRTNAPALAQRLRTLMPYLLTVLSQVHRGRVAKTRITGFLRAQIEAPETAEVVAEIFARQVVTASLTDKPQYIAGLRDIAARHPHITLPFLNWQSPALRQA
;
A
#
# COMPACT_ATOMS: atom_id res chain seq x y z
N MET A 1 5.08 -37.51 41.09
CA MET A 1 3.72 -37.23 40.57
C MET A 1 3.70 -36.08 39.57
N ILE A 2 4.38 -34.96 39.84
CA ILE A 2 4.44 -33.81 38.92
C ILE A 2 5.20 -34.16 37.61
N SER A 3 6.12 -35.13 37.66
CA SER A 3 6.83 -35.71 36.50
C SER A 3 6.19 -36.97 35.90
N ALA A 4 4.99 -37.37 36.33
CA ALA A 4 4.35 -38.60 35.84
C ALA A 4 3.99 -38.48 34.35
N ALA A 5 4.07 -39.53 33.54
CA ALA A 5 3.69 -39.44 32.12
C ALA A 5 2.19 -39.11 31.92
N ASP A 6 1.34 -39.54 32.84
CA ASP A 6 -0.13 -39.36 32.81
C ASP A 6 -0.57 -37.97 33.27
N ALA A 7 -1.34 -37.27 32.43
CA ALA A 7 -1.81 -35.90 32.64
C ALA A 7 -2.69 -35.75 33.90
N GLU A 8 -3.53 -36.75 34.23
CA GLU A 8 -4.40 -36.68 35.41
C GLU A 8 -3.60 -36.79 36.72
N ARG A 9 -2.58 -37.65 36.73
CA ARG A 9 -1.65 -37.76 37.86
C ARG A 9 -0.80 -36.50 38.03
N ARG A 10 -0.39 -35.86 36.92
CA ARG A 10 0.26 -34.55 36.96
C ARG A 10 -0.67 -33.48 37.53
N ALA A 11 -1.93 -33.43 37.09
CA ALA A 11 -2.93 -32.47 37.58
C ALA A 11 -3.22 -32.67 39.08
N CYS A 12 -3.26 -33.91 39.57
CA CYS A 12 -3.36 -34.17 41.01
C CYS A 12 -2.12 -33.66 41.77
N GLY A 13 -0.92 -33.86 41.23
CA GLY A 13 0.31 -33.29 41.78
C GLY A 13 0.30 -31.76 41.80
N ALA A 14 -0.20 -31.12 40.73
CA ALA A 14 -0.36 -29.68 40.64
C ALA A 14 -1.36 -29.13 41.67
N ARG A 15 -2.46 -29.85 41.94
CA ARG A 15 -3.42 -29.48 43.01
C ARG A 15 -2.80 -29.54 44.40
N LEU A 16 -2.00 -30.56 44.68
CA LEU A 16 -1.28 -30.68 45.95
C LEU A 16 -0.26 -29.55 46.11
N LEU A 17 0.47 -29.22 45.04
CA LEU A 17 1.38 -28.07 45.03
C LEU A 17 0.59 -26.77 45.28
N ALA A 18 -0.53 -26.56 44.58
CA ALA A 18 -1.38 -25.38 44.70
C ALA A 18 -1.95 -25.15 46.11
N ALA A 19 -2.07 -26.22 46.91
CA ALA A 19 -2.54 -26.18 48.29
C ALA A 19 -1.46 -25.77 49.31
N LEU A 20 -0.21 -25.58 48.89
CA LEU A 20 0.85 -25.11 49.78
C LEU A 20 0.64 -23.65 50.23
N PRO A 21 1.24 -23.25 51.37
CA PRO A 21 1.32 -21.85 51.80
C PRO A 21 2.00 -20.94 50.77
N ASP A 22 1.57 -19.68 50.72
CA ASP A 22 2.02 -18.71 49.73
C ASP A 22 3.53 -18.41 49.83
N GLU A 23 4.11 -18.51 51.04
CA GLU A 23 5.55 -18.37 51.29
C GLU A 23 6.38 -19.42 50.54
N LEU A 24 5.91 -20.68 50.53
CA LEU A 24 6.59 -21.78 49.85
C LEU A 24 6.39 -21.70 48.35
N LEU A 25 5.19 -21.32 47.92
CA LEU A 25 4.86 -21.15 46.52
C LEU A 25 5.70 -20.05 45.85
N ARG A 26 5.96 -18.94 46.55
CA ARG A 26 6.85 -17.86 46.07
C ARG A 26 8.26 -18.35 45.77
N GLN A 27 8.78 -19.33 46.52
CA GLN A 27 10.10 -19.92 46.28
C GLN A 27 10.12 -20.87 45.08
N GLN A 28 8.97 -21.25 44.54
CA GLN A 28 8.80 -22.23 43.47
C GLN A 28 8.16 -21.63 42.22
N LEU A 29 8.34 -20.32 42.00
CA LEU A 29 7.64 -19.59 40.95
C LEU A 29 7.90 -20.15 39.54
N ASP A 30 9.13 -20.58 39.26
CA ASP A 30 9.49 -21.20 37.99
C ASP A 30 8.71 -22.50 37.73
N LEU A 31 8.51 -23.33 38.78
CA LEU A 31 7.73 -24.55 38.68
C LEU A 31 6.24 -24.23 38.44
N LEU A 32 5.70 -23.23 39.13
CA LEU A 32 4.30 -22.81 38.95
C LEU A 32 4.05 -22.34 37.53
N LEU A 33 4.95 -21.54 36.96
CA LEU A 33 4.84 -21.07 35.58
C LEU A 33 5.02 -22.20 34.57
N ALA A 34 5.94 -23.14 34.81
CA ALA A 34 6.08 -24.31 33.95
C ALA A 34 4.79 -25.15 33.90
N LEU A 35 4.10 -25.30 35.03
CA LEU A 35 2.79 -25.99 35.10
C LEU A 35 1.66 -25.17 34.49
N ALA A 36 1.67 -23.85 34.67
CA ALA A 36 0.69 -22.94 34.07
C ALA A 36 0.81 -22.88 32.55
N LEU A 37 2.01 -23.13 32.03
CA LEU A 37 2.31 -23.28 30.61
C LEU A 37 2.39 -24.75 30.19
N SER A 38 1.76 -25.68 30.90
CA SER A 38 1.71 -27.07 30.46
C SER A 38 0.85 -27.24 29.20
N GLU A 39 1.22 -28.18 28.33
CA GLU A 39 0.39 -28.60 27.19
C GLU A 39 -0.97 -29.18 27.62
N HIS A 40 -1.05 -29.73 28.83
CA HIS A 40 -2.26 -30.37 29.36
C HIS A 40 -3.17 -29.36 30.08
N ALA A 41 -4.40 -29.21 29.58
CA ALA A 41 -5.38 -28.29 30.14
C ALA A 41 -5.72 -28.56 31.62
N SER A 42 -5.80 -29.84 32.03
CA SER A 42 -6.09 -30.21 33.43
C SER A 42 -4.99 -29.77 34.39
N VAL A 43 -3.72 -29.78 33.96
CA VAL A 43 -2.58 -29.29 34.75
C VAL A 43 -2.64 -27.77 34.89
N ARG A 44 -2.91 -27.05 33.80
CA ARG A 44 -3.07 -25.59 33.83
C ARG A 44 -4.21 -25.17 34.75
N ALA A 45 -5.37 -25.81 34.62
CA ALA A 45 -6.53 -25.57 35.46
C ALA A 45 -6.26 -25.85 36.95
N ALA A 46 -5.48 -26.89 37.25
CA ALA A 46 -5.10 -27.25 38.62
C ALA A 46 -4.21 -26.20 39.30
N ILE A 47 -3.30 -25.55 38.55
CA ILE A 47 -2.33 -24.60 39.12
C ILE A 47 -2.80 -23.15 39.08
N ALA A 48 -3.73 -22.81 38.19
CA ALA A 48 -4.22 -21.44 37.99
C ALA A 48 -4.68 -20.74 39.29
N PRO A 49 -5.44 -21.37 40.21
CA PRO A 49 -5.87 -20.71 41.44
C PRO A 49 -4.70 -20.26 42.33
N ALA A 50 -3.64 -21.06 42.43
CA ALA A 50 -2.46 -20.69 43.19
C ALA A 50 -1.68 -19.56 42.53
N LEU A 51 -1.51 -19.61 41.20
CA LEU A 51 -0.82 -18.56 40.45
C LEU A 51 -1.55 -17.21 40.55
N LEU A 52 -2.88 -17.19 40.39
CA LEU A 52 -3.69 -15.97 40.50
C LEU A 52 -3.73 -15.43 41.94
N ARG A 53 -3.82 -16.33 42.94
CA ARG A 53 -3.75 -15.96 44.36
C ARG A 53 -2.44 -15.24 44.67
N LEU A 54 -1.29 -15.79 44.27
CA LEU A 54 0.02 -15.16 44.47
C LEU A 54 0.11 -13.81 43.78
N ALA A 55 -0.33 -13.72 42.53
CA ALA A 55 -0.30 -12.48 41.77
C ALA A 55 -1.14 -11.37 42.41
N SER A 56 -2.24 -11.72 43.09
CA SER A 56 -3.12 -10.75 43.77
C SER A 56 -2.61 -10.26 45.12
N GLN A 57 -1.70 -10.99 45.77
CA GLN A 57 -1.20 -10.67 47.12
C GLN A 57 0.10 -9.86 47.10
N ASP A 58 0.90 -9.98 46.04
CA ASP A 58 2.18 -9.29 45.89
C ASP A 58 2.34 -8.79 44.45
N ASP A 59 2.22 -7.48 44.27
CA ASP A 59 2.38 -6.77 43.00
C ASP A 59 3.70 -7.08 42.29
N THR A 60 4.79 -7.28 43.03
CA THR A 60 6.12 -7.53 42.44
C THR A 60 6.14 -8.92 41.82
N VAL A 61 5.66 -9.92 42.58
CA VAL A 61 5.52 -11.31 42.09
C VAL A 61 4.50 -11.37 40.96
N GLY A 62 3.36 -10.69 41.10
CA GLY A 62 2.32 -10.62 40.10
C GLY A 62 2.79 -10.01 38.78
N ARG A 63 3.61 -8.95 38.81
CA ARG A 63 4.24 -8.39 37.60
C ARG A 63 5.23 -9.36 36.96
N ASP A 64 6.02 -10.10 37.73
CA ASP A 64 6.93 -11.11 37.16
C ASP A 64 6.16 -12.25 36.48
N ILE A 65 5.08 -12.74 37.12
CA ILE A 65 4.16 -13.71 36.53
C ILE A 65 3.57 -13.17 35.23
N ALA A 66 2.97 -11.98 35.25
CA ALA A 66 2.32 -11.38 34.09
C ALA A 66 3.30 -11.15 32.94
N ARG A 67 4.54 -10.73 33.23
CA ARG A 67 5.61 -10.57 32.24
C ARG A 67 5.94 -11.89 31.55
N ARG A 68 6.15 -12.96 32.30
CA ARG A 68 6.53 -14.27 31.73
C ARG A 68 5.39 -14.92 30.96
N LEU A 69 4.15 -14.76 31.44
CA LEU A 69 2.95 -15.15 30.71
C LEU A 69 2.81 -14.38 29.39
N HIS A 70 3.05 -13.07 29.41
CA HIS A 70 3.02 -12.24 28.20
C HIS A 70 4.11 -12.63 27.20
N GLU A 71 5.34 -12.89 27.65
CA GLU A 71 6.43 -13.39 26.79
C GLU A 71 6.04 -14.70 26.08
N HIS A 72 5.34 -15.60 26.79
CA HIS A 72 4.85 -16.85 26.22
C HIS A 72 3.88 -16.67 25.03
N LEU A 73 3.11 -15.58 25.01
CA LEU A 73 2.19 -15.30 23.91
C LEU A 73 2.90 -15.02 22.58
N PHE A 74 4.18 -14.65 22.58
CA PHE A 74 4.96 -14.39 21.37
C PHE A 74 5.62 -15.64 20.78
N HIS A 75 5.59 -16.76 21.51
CA HIS A 75 6.11 -18.04 21.04
C HIS A 75 5.03 -18.87 20.34
N THR A 76 5.47 -19.79 19.48
CA THR A 76 4.57 -20.78 18.88
C THR A 76 3.99 -21.67 19.99
N PRO A 77 2.66 -21.74 20.15
CA PRO A 77 2.07 -22.57 21.18
C PRO A 77 2.24 -24.05 20.82
N SER A 78 2.43 -24.90 21.83
CA SER A 78 2.33 -26.36 21.64
C SER A 78 0.88 -26.79 21.40
N ASN A 79 -0.08 -26.02 21.93
CA ASN A 79 -1.52 -26.19 21.74
C ASN A 79 -2.20 -24.81 21.86
N GLU A 80 -3.10 -24.49 20.95
CA GLU A 80 -3.83 -23.22 20.89
C GLU A 80 -4.60 -22.90 22.20
N ALA A 81 -5.13 -23.93 22.89
CA ALA A 81 -5.81 -23.78 24.17
C ALA A 81 -4.91 -23.25 25.30
N GLN A 82 -3.58 -23.36 25.16
CA GLN A 82 -2.63 -22.79 26.11
C GLN A 82 -2.62 -21.26 26.03
N HIS A 83 -2.64 -20.70 24.82
CA HIS A 83 -2.72 -19.24 24.63
C HIS A 83 -4.05 -18.68 25.09
N GLU A 84 -5.16 -19.43 24.97
CA GLU A 84 -6.47 -19.03 25.52
C GLU A 84 -6.43 -18.82 27.03
N ASP A 85 -5.86 -19.76 27.80
CA ASP A 85 -5.76 -19.65 29.26
C ASP A 85 -4.87 -18.47 29.67
N VAL A 86 -3.72 -18.31 29.01
CA VAL A 86 -2.79 -17.21 29.27
C VAL A 86 -3.43 -15.86 28.95
N LEU A 87 -4.15 -15.76 27.82
CA LEU A 87 -4.89 -14.56 27.45
C LEU A 87 -5.96 -14.24 28.49
N ARG A 88 -6.75 -15.22 28.92
CA ARG A 88 -7.77 -15.02 29.96
C ARG A 88 -7.14 -14.48 31.25
N TRP A 89 -6.05 -15.09 31.71
CA TRP A 89 -5.36 -14.63 32.92
C TRP A 89 -4.87 -13.20 32.79
N LEU A 90 -4.26 -12.82 31.67
CA LEU A 90 -3.73 -11.46 31.48
C LEU A 90 -4.80 -10.40 31.24
N THR A 91 -5.88 -10.75 30.53
CA THR A 91 -6.87 -9.77 30.06
C THR A 91 -8.10 -9.66 30.97
N THR A 92 -8.37 -10.68 31.78
CA THR A 92 -9.54 -10.76 32.66
C THR A 92 -9.15 -10.83 34.12
N ASP A 93 -8.25 -11.76 34.49
CA ASP A 93 -7.93 -12.00 35.91
C ASP A 93 -6.87 -11.01 36.46
N LEU A 94 -5.87 -10.64 35.65
CA LEU A 94 -4.74 -9.78 36.01
C LEU A 94 -4.57 -8.51 35.12
N PRO A 95 -5.65 -7.83 34.68
CA PRO A 95 -5.54 -6.75 33.70
C PRO A 95 -4.76 -5.52 34.19
N HIS A 96 -4.65 -5.33 35.51
CA HIS A 96 -3.90 -4.25 36.15
C HIS A 96 -2.38 -4.52 36.22
N LEU A 97 -1.95 -5.78 36.06
CA LEU A 97 -0.54 -6.18 36.04
C LEU A 97 -0.03 -6.47 34.62
N ALA A 98 -0.94 -6.51 33.64
CA ALA A 98 -0.63 -6.84 32.27
C ALA A 98 0.39 -5.85 31.66
N PRO A 99 1.51 -6.33 31.08
CA PRO A 99 2.62 -5.48 30.64
C PRO A 99 2.38 -4.82 29.28
N ALA A 100 3.20 -3.84 28.91
CA ALA A 100 3.28 -3.28 27.56
C ALA A 100 1.92 -2.81 26.99
N ARG A 101 1.11 -2.15 27.83
CA ARG A 101 -0.20 -1.60 27.47
C ARG A 101 -0.15 -0.21 26.82
N ASP A 102 1.05 0.26 26.47
CA ASP A 102 1.26 1.48 25.71
C ASP A 102 1.17 1.22 24.20
N ALA A 103 1.15 2.28 23.39
CA ALA A 103 1.02 2.15 21.93
C ALA A 103 2.16 1.35 21.28
N SER A 104 3.39 1.46 21.80
CA SER A 104 4.53 0.69 21.29
C SER A 104 4.37 -0.82 21.57
N GLY A 105 3.93 -1.16 22.79
CA GLY A 105 3.64 -2.53 23.19
C GLY A 105 2.50 -3.16 22.40
N ALA A 106 1.35 -2.47 22.31
CA ALA A 106 0.20 -2.92 21.54
C ALA A 106 0.53 -3.10 20.06
N TRP A 107 1.27 -2.16 19.47
CA TRP A 107 1.74 -2.26 18.08
C TRP A 107 2.61 -3.51 17.86
N ARG A 108 3.60 -3.76 18.75
CA ARG A 108 4.46 -4.94 18.65
C ARG A 108 3.67 -6.24 18.74
N ALA A 109 2.68 -6.30 19.62
CA ALA A 109 1.81 -7.46 19.80
C ALA A 109 0.93 -7.70 18.56
N LEU A 110 0.31 -6.65 18.01
CA LEU A 110 -0.52 -6.72 16.79
C LEU A 110 0.28 -7.10 15.54
N GLN A 111 1.57 -6.74 15.47
CA GLN A 111 2.45 -7.10 14.35
C GLN A 111 3.13 -8.47 14.52
N ALA A 112 2.93 -9.15 15.66
CA ALA A 112 3.51 -10.45 15.90
C ALA A 112 2.92 -11.52 14.97
N ARG A 113 3.66 -12.61 14.74
CA ARG A 113 3.15 -13.77 13.99
C ARG A 113 2.24 -14.68 14.81
N SER A 114 2.33 -14.60 16.14
CA SER A 114 1.55 -15.42 17.05
C SER A 114 0.13 -14.86 17.21
N ALA A 115 -0.88 -15.73 17.05
CA ALA A 115 -2.27 -15.39 17.29
C ALA A 115 -2.52 -14.95 18.75
N GLY A 116 -1.83 -15.58 19.72
CA GLY A 116 -1.90 -15.20 21.13
C GLY A 116 -1.44 -13.75 21.35
N ALA A 117 -0.30 -13.36 20.79
CA ALA A 117 0.20 -12.00 20.87
C ALA A 117 -0.73 -11.00 20.14
N GLN A 118 -1.23 -11.33 18.95
CA GLN A 118 -2.17 -10.46 18.23
C GLN A 118 -3.44 -10.19 19.03
N ARG A 119 -4.02 -11.22 19.67
CA ARG A 119 -5.22 -11.08 20.51
C ARG A 119 -4.96 -10.25 21.76
N TYR A 120 -3.79 -10.42 22.39
CA TYR A 120 -3.37 -9.55 23.49
C TYR A 120 -3.24 -8.09 23.03
N GLY A 121 -2.62 -7.86 21.87
CA GLY A 121 -2.53 -6.54 21.26
C GLY A 121 -3.89 -5.91 20.97
N ALA A 122 -4.85 -6.70 20.47
CA ALA A 122 -6.23 -6.25 20.23
C ALA A 122 -6.94 -5.83 21.53
N TRP A 123 -6.75 -6.60 22.60
CA TRP A 123 -7.26 -6.23 23.92
C TRP A 123 -6.62 -4.94 24.45
N ALA A 124 -5.29 -4.81 24.36
CA ALA A 124 -4.57 -3.61 24.81
C ALA A 124 -4.98 -2.36 24.02
N LEU A 125 -5.24 -2.51 22.72
CA LEU A 125 -5.66 -1.44 21.81
C LEU A 125 -6.96 -0.77 22.26
N ALA A 126 -7.88 -1.51 22.88
CA ALA A 126 -9.18 -0.98 23.32
C ALA A 126 -9.06 0.16 24.36
N SER A 127 -7.93 0.25 25.07
CA SER A 127 -7.66 1.32 26.04
C SER A 127 -6.81 2.48 25.52
N LEU A 128 -6.39 2.45 24.24
CA LEU A 128 -5.48 3.43 23.67
C LEU A 128 -6.19 4.51 22.86
N ALA A 129 -5.52 5.65 22.67
CA ALA A 129 -6.06 6.78 21.93
C ALA A 129 -5.50 6.82 20.49
N PRO A 130 -6.32 7.18 19.48
CA PRO A 130 -5.86 7.34 18.10
C PRO A 130 -4.61 8.21 17.89
N PRO A 131 -4.40 9.33 18.63
CA PRO A 131 -3.21 10.17 18.47
C PRO A 131 -1.88 9.49 18.83
N ASP A 132 -1.91 8.38 19.57
CA ASP A 132 -0.71 7.62 19.94
C ASP A 132 -0.10 6.87 18.76
N PHE A 133 -0.81 6.82 17.62
CA PHE A 133 -0.41 6.12 16.41
C PHE A 133 -0.26 7.08 15.23
N SER A 134 0.77 6.84 14.42
CA SER A 134 0.92 7.51 13.12
C SER A 134 -0.19 7.08 12.15
N LEU A 135 -0.48 7.91 11.13
CA LEU A 135 -1.44 7.56 10.08
C LEU A 135 -1.05 6.25 9.36
N ARG A 136 0.26 6.03 9.17
CA ARG A 136 0.78 4.81 8.57
C ARG A 136 0.51 3.57 9.43
N GLN A 137 0.66 3.69 10.75
CA GLN A 137 0.31 2.60 11.67
C GLN A 137 -1.19 2.33 11.63
N LEU A 138 -2.04 3.37 11.69
CA LEU A 138 -3.49 3.20 11.61
C LEU A 138 -3.92 2.56 10.28
N ALA A 139 -3.37 3.01 9.15
CA ALA A 139 -3.60 2.40 7.83
C ALA A 139 -3.19 0.91 7.80
N THR A 140 -2.11 0.56 8.49
CA THR A 140 -1.67 -0.83 8.62
C THR A 140 -2.58 -1.66 9.53
N LEU A 141 -3.12 -1.09 10.61
CA LEU A 141 -4.07 -1.78 11.48
C LEU A 141 -5.44 -1.97 10.81
N ALA A 142 -5.84 -1.06 9.92
CA ALA A 142 -7.08 -1.16 9.16
C ALA A 142 -7.12 -2.36 8.19
N ARG A 143 -5.98 -3.03 7.93
CA ARG A 143 -5.90 -4.29 7.17
C ARG A 143 -5.62 -5.53 8.02
N HIS A 144 -5.66 -5.40 9.35
CA HIS A 144 -5.36 -6.48 10.27
C HIS A 144 -6.38 -7.65 10.16
N ALA A 145 -5.98 -8.87 10.52
CA ALA A 145 -6.84 -10.05 10.42
C ALA A 145 -8.06 -9.98 11.36
N ASP A 146 -7.85 -9.44 12.56
CA ASP A 146 -8.89 -9.18 13.55
C ASP A 146 -9.82 -8.02 13.12
N ALA A 147 -11.13 -8.29 13.05
CA ALA A 147 -12.12 -7.32 12.62
C ALA A 147 -12.31 -6.13 13.57
N ALA A 148 -12.20 -6.34 14.88
CA ALA A 148 -12.32 -5.27 15.87
C ALA A 148 -11.13 -4.31 15.77
N VAL A 149 -9.92 -4.84 15.53
CA VAL A 149 -8.73 -4.02 15.26
C VAL A 149 -8.92 -3.17 14.01
N ARG A 150 -9.42 -3.75 12.91
CA ARG A 150 -9.70 -2.99 11.68
C ARG A 150 -10.73 -1.89 11.94
N GLN A 151 -11.82 -2.21 12.62
CA GLN A 151 -12.88 -1.24 12.92
C GLN A 151 -12.38 -0.09 13.78
N TRP A 152 -11.59 -0.38 14.82
CA TRP A 152 -10.95 0.63 15.65
C TRP A 152 -10.04 1.54 14.81
N ALA A 153 -9.21 0.94 13.94
CA ALA A 153 -8.27 1.69 13.11
C ALA A 153 -8.95 2.57 12.05
N MET A 154 -10.03 2.09 11.43
CA MET A 154 -10.84 2.88 10.48
C MET A 154 -11.51 4.07 11.19
N SER A 155 -12.08 3.86 12.38
CA SER A 155 -12.63 4.95 13.20
C SER A 155 -11.53 5.94 13.64
N ALA A 156 -10.35 5.44 14.01
CA ALA A 156 -9.21 6.27 14.37
C ALA A 156 -8.73 7.14 13.19
N LEU A 157 -8.68 6.57 11.98
CA LEU A 157 -8.39 7.32 10.75
C LEU A 157 -9.44 8.39 10.49
N ASP A 158 -10.73 8.10 10.67
CA ASP A 158 -11.79 9.09 10.49
C ASP A 158 -11.66 10.28 11.44
N GLN A 159 -11.31 10.02 12.71
CA GLN A 159 -11.03 11.08 13.68
C GLN A 159 -9.79 11.90 13.32
N ARG A 160 -8.72 11.23 12.87
CA ARG A 160 -7.43 11.86 12.51
C ARG A 160 -7.51 12.65 11.21
N LEU A 161 -8.42 12.29 10.31
CA LEU A 161 -8.64 12.90 9.00
C LEU A 161 -9.87 13.82 8.99
N ALA A 162 -10.32 14.30 10.16
CA ALA A 162 -11.39 15.29 10.27
C ALA A 162 -11.05 16.59 9.50
N THR A 163 -9.76 16.91 9.38
CA THR A 163 -9.22 17.95 8.49
C THR A 163 -8.55 17.32 7.28
N PRO A 164 -8.58 17.98 6.10
CA PRO A 164 -7.84 17.52 4.91
C PRO A 164 -6.37 17.23 5.22
N PRO A 165 -5.86 16.02 4.92
CA PRO A 165 -4.46 15.69 5.18
C PRO A 165 -3.53 16.44 4.21
N THR A 166 -2.28 16.65 4.62
CA THR A 166 -1.23 17.08 3.68
C THR A 166 -0.88 15.95 2.71
N PRO A 167 -0.19 16.23 1.59
CA PRO A 167 0.27 15.19 0.68
C PRO A 167 1.15 14.11 1.33
N GLN A 168 1.98 14.50 2.29
CA GLN A 168 2.80 13.54 3.05
C GLN A 168 1.92 12.63 3.92
N GLN A 169 0.92 13.19 4.59
CA GLN A 169 -0.04 12.43 5.40
C GLN A 169 -0.92 11.52 4.53
N ALA A 170 -1.31 11.94 3.33
CA ALA A 170 -2.03 11.10 2.39
C ALA A 170 -1.18 9.92 1.91
N ALA A 171 0.14 10.13 1.69
CA ALA A 171 1.06 9.06 1.33
C ALA A 171 1.22 8.01 2.44
N ASP A 172 1.12 8.41 3.71
CA ASP A 172 1.10 7.47 4.85
C ASP A 172 -0.11 6.53 4.85
N LEU A 173 -1.17 6.84 4.10
CA LEU A 173 -2.34 5.98 3.97
C LEU A 173 -2.13 4.83 2.99
N LEU A 174 -1.03 4.79 2.21
CA LEU A 174 -0.78 3.76 1.19
C LEU A 174 -0.94 2.30 1.68
N PRO A 175 -0.66 1.94 2.95
CA PRO A 175 -1.04 0.65 3.51
C PRO A 175 -2.56 0.36 3.53
N LEU A 176 -3.44 1.19 3.02
CA LEU A 176 -4.83 0.80 2.78
C LEU A 176 -5.01 0.13 1.40
N ALA A 177 -4.10 0.38 0.45
CA ALA A 177 -4.17 -0.16 -0.92
C ALA A 177 -4.21 -1.69 -0.97
N ASP A 178 -3.50 -2.37 -0.07
CA ASP A 178 -3.52 -3.83 0.05
C ASP A 178 -4.56 -4.40 1.01
N ALA A 179 -5.65 -3.68 1.28
CA ALA A 179 -6.76 -4.21 2.07
C ALA A 179 -7.34 -5.50 1.43
N GLY A 180 -7.11 -6.63 2.11
CA GLY A 180 -7.60 -7.94 1.70
C GLY A 180 -9.08 -8.17 2.05
N PHE A 181 -9.54 -7.58 3.17
CA PHE A 181 -10.89 -7.74 3.68
C PHE A 181 -11.88 -6.75 3.04
N GLU A 182 -13.12 -7.18 2.84
CA GLU A 182 -14.14 -6.42 2.11
C GLU A 182 -14.53 -5.11 2.81
N ASP A 183 -14.65 -5.13 4.14
CA ASP A 183 -14.91 -3.96 4.98
C ASP A 183 -13.83 -2.89 4.81
N ALA A 184 -12.56 -3.29 4.95
CA ALA A 184 -11.41 -2.41 4.80
C ALA A 184 -11.27 -1.90 3.36
N ARG A 185 -11.53 -2.75 2.36
CA ARG A 185 -11.50 -2.34 0.94
C ARG A 185 -12.59 -1.31 0.63
N ARG A 186 -13.82 -1.54 1.08
CA ARG A 186 -14.94 -0.61 0.92
C ARG A 186 -14.62 0.74 1.58
N TYR A 187 -14.16 0.71 2.83
CA TYR A 187 -13.72 1.90 3.55
C TYR A 187 -12.65 2.67 2.76
N THR A 188 -11.63 1.97 2.26
CA THR A 188 -10.53 2.59 1.51
C THR A 188 -11.01 3.22 0.22
N GLN A 189 -11.86 2.52 -0.55
CA GLN A 189 -12.42 3.04 -1.79
C GLN A 189 -13.23 4.32 -1.55
N GLN A 190 -14.02 4.37 -0.48
CA GLN A 190 -14.76 5.57 -0.12
C GLN A 190 -13.82 6.70 0.34
N LEU A 191 -12.85 6.39 1.20
CA LEU A 191 -11.89 7.38 1.68
C LEU A 191 -11.11 8.00 0.52
N TRP A 192 -10.53 7.17 -0.36
CA TRP A 192 -9.67 7.63 -1.45
C TRP A 192 -10.46 8.14 -2.66
N GLY A 193 -11.68 7.65 -2.87
CA GLY A 193 -12.54 8.05 -3.99
C GLY A 193 -13.34 9.32 -3.75
N GLU A 194 -13.75 9.57 -2.52
CA GLU A 194 -14.71 10.64 -2.22
C GLU A 194 -14.17 11.64 -1.19
N ARG A 195 -13.55 11.15 -0.12
CA ARG A 195 -13.23 11.98 1.06
C ARG A 195 -11.87 12.67 1.00
N LEU A 196 -10.87 12.06 0.36
CA LEU A 196 -9.59 12.72 0.12
C LEU A 196 -9.74 13.78 -0.98
N PRO A 197 -9.41 15.05 -0.70
CA PRO A 197 -9.46 16.10 -1.70
C PRO A 197 -8.23 16.02 -2.62
N ASP A 198 -8.35 16.56 -3.83
CA ASP A 198 -7.32 16.42 -4.87
C ASP A 198 -6.01 17.16 -4.50
N GLU A 199 -6.10 18.19 -3.65
CA GLU A 199 -4.97 18.97 -3.13
C GLU A 199 -4.10 18.14 -2.17
N SER A 200 -4.70 17.16 -1.48
CA SER A 200 -4.01 16.22 -0.61
C SER A 200 -3.30 15.11 -1.39
N LEU A 201 -3.54 14.97 -2.68
CA LEU A 201 -2.97 13.89 -3.48
C LEU A 201 -1.91 14.45 -4.41
N ASP A 202 -0.62 14.37 -4.08
CA ASP A 202 0.43 14.83 -5.00
C ASP A 202 0.56 13.90 -6.22
N VAL A 203 1.25 14.40 -7.26
CA VAL A 203 1.44 13.65 -8.51
C VAL A 203 2.22 12.36 -8.24
N THR A 204 3.18 12.38 -7.32
CA THR A 204 4.02 11.22 -6.99
C THR A 204 3.18 10.09 -6.40
N LEU A 205 2.27 10.41 -5.48
CA LEU A 205 1.34 9.44 -4.89
C LEU A 205 0.38 8.88 -5.92
N LEU A 206 -0.17 9.72 -6.81
CA LEU A 206 -1.05 9.25 -7.89
C LEU A 206 -0.31 8.31 -8.86
N ILE A 207 0.95 8.59 -9.17
CA ILE A 207 1.78 7.68 -9.97
C ILE A 207 1.96 6.34 -9.24
N ALA A 208 2.24 6.37 -7.94
CA ALA A 208 2.35 5.15 -7.13
C ALA A 208 1.05 4.34 -7.12
N TRP A 209 -0.12 4.99 -7.18
CA TRP A 209 -1.41 4.29 -7.31
C TRP A 209 -1.59 3.66 -8.69
N VAL A 210 -1.21 4.36 -9.76
CA VAL A 210 -1.28 3.83 -11.14
C VAL A 210 -0.37 2.61 -11.32
N ASP A 211 0.76 2.55 -10.62
CA ASP A 211 1.70 1.42 -10.66
C ASP A 211 1.40 0.33 -9.63
N HIS A 212 0.33 0.48 -8.84
CA HIS A 212 -0.01 -0.46 -7.79
C HIS A 212 -0.49 -1.81 -8.39
N PRO A 213 -0.12 -2.98 -7.82
CA PRO A 213 -0.54 -4.28 -8.38
C PRO A 213 -2.06 -4.53 -8.32
N GLN A 214 -2.79 -3.82 -7.46
CA GLN A 214 -4.23 -3.99 -7.33
C GLN A 214 -4.99 -3.15 -8.37
N ALA A 215 -5.73 -3.82 -9.26
CA ALA A 215 -6.45 -3.20 -10.37
C ALA A 215 -7.39 -2.05 -9.95
N TRP A 216 -8.06 -2.16 -8.80
CA TRP A 216 -8.95 -1.10 -8.32
C TRP A 216 -8.19 0.15 -7.87
N VAL A 217 -6.98 -0.01 -7.30
CA VAL A 217 -6.10 1.11 -6.93
C VAL A 217 -5.59 1.79 -8.19
N GLN A 218 -5.18 1.02 -9.20
CA GLN A 218 -4.78 1.57 -10.49
C GLN A 218 -5.91 2.38 -11.13
N ALA A 219 -7.11 1.82 -11.18
CA ALA A 219 -8.27 2.48 -11.77
C ALA A 219 -8.57 3.81 -11.04
N LEU A 220 -8.49 3.81 -9.72
CA LEU A 220 -8.69 5.01 -8.90
C LEU A 220 -7.59 6.06 -9.14
N GLY A 221 -6.32 5.63 -9.17
CA GLY A 221 -5.18 6.48 -9.49
C GLY A 221 -5.31 7.14 -10.85
N ARG A 222 -5.70 6.37 -11.88
CA ARG A 222 -5.98 6.89 -13.22
C ARG A 222 -7.11 7.93 -13.20
N SER A 223 -8.24 7.60 -12.57
CA SER A 223 -9.39 8.50 -12.45
C SER A 223 -9.04 9.83 -11.76
N ARG A 224 -8.38 9.78 -10.61
CA ARG A 224 -7.94 10.96 -9.86
C ARG A 224 -6.90 11.79 -10.62
N LEU A 225 -5.96 11.13 -11.29
CA LEU A 225 -4.94 11.80 -12.10
C LEU A 225 -5.56 12.54 -13.30
N VAL A 226 -6.54 11.94 -14.00
CA VAL A 226 -7.29 12.62 -15.06
C VAL A 226 -8.04 13.85 -14.53
N ARG A 227 -8.72 13.72 -13.37
CA ARG A 227 -9.45 14.82 -12.74
C ARG A 227 -8.53 15.99 -12.37
N ARG A 228 -7.33 15.70 -11.86
CA ARG A 228 -6.37 16.72 -11.40
C ARG A 228 -5.55 17.35 -12.53
N MET A 229 -5.36 16.66 -13.65
CA MET A 229 -4.55 17.15 -14.77
C MET A 229 -5.21 18.32 -15.49
N ASN A 230 -4.95 19.53 -15.00
CA ASN A 230 -5.06 20.76 -15.77
C ASN A 230 -3.86 20.88 -16.75
N ALA A 231 -3.97 21.75 -17.76
CA ALA A 231 -2.95 21.87 -18.80
C ALA A 231 -1.55 22.30 -18.29
N ALA A 232 -1.47 22.98 -17.14
CA ALA A 232 -0.21 23.45 -16.57
C ALA A 232 0.56 22.32 -15.86
N ASP A 233 -0.14 21.46 -15.12
CA ASP A 233 0.46 20.35 -14.38
C ASP A 233 0.65 19.08 -15.24
N ALA A 234 -0.06 18.98 -16.37
CA ALA A 234 0.02 17.84 -17.29
C ALA A 234 1.45 17.57 -17.75
N SER A 235 2.24 18.58 -18.10
CA SER A 235 3.62 18.39 -18.58
C SER A 235 4.52 17.75 -17.51
N LEU A 236 4.40 18.17 -16.26
CA LEU A 236 5.17 17.63 -15.14
C LEU A 236 4.72 16.20 -14.82
N CYS A 237 3.40 15.96 -14.78
CA CYS A 237 2.83 14.63 -14.59
C CYS A 237 3.34 13.66 -15.65
N LEU A 238 3.28 14.07 -16.91
CA LEU A 238 3.67 13.24 -18.06
C LEU A 238 5.18 13.00 -18.09
N THR A 239 5.98 14.01 -17.73
CA THR A 239 7.44 13.85 -17.59
C THR A 239 7.77 12.81 -16.52
N ARG A 240 7.17 12.90 -15.33
CA ARG A 240 7.38 11.91 -14.26
C ARG A 240 6.89 10.53 -14.67
N LEU A 241 5.70 10.42 -15.27
CA LEU A 241 5.16 9.15 -15.77
C LEU A 241 6.03 8.53 -16.87
N SER A 242 6.68 9.30 -17.76
CA SER A 242 7.63 8.74 -18.75
C SER A 242 8.92 8.20 -18.16
N GLN A 243 9.35 8.73 -17.02
CA GLN A 243 10.53 8.25 -16.33
C GLN A 243 10.25 6.92 -15.60
N HIS A 244 8.97 6.54 -15.45
CA HIS A 244 8.61 5.24 -14.91
C HIS A 244 8.76 4.12 -15.95
N PRO A 245 9.37 2.98 -15.56
CA PRO A 245 9.59 1.84 -16.46
C PRO A 245 8.33 1.01 -16.74
N SER A 246 7.21 1.28 -16.06
CA SER A 246 5.99 0.48 -16.11
C SER A 246 5.24 0.66 -17.43
N THR A 247 4.92 -0.46 -18.09
CA THR A 247 4.19 -0.47 -19.37
C THR A 247 2.76 0.06 -19.20
N GLU A 248 2.14 -0.18 -18.04
CA GLU A 248 0.77 0.25 -17.76
C GLU A 248 0.66 1.77 -17.63
N VAL A 249 1.67 2.39 -17.01
CA VAL A 249 1.81 3.85 -16.94
C VAL A 249 1.96 4.44 -18.35
N GLN A 250 2.81 3.85 -19.19
CA GLN A 250 2.99 4.31 -20.58
C GLN A 250 1.70 4.20 -21.41
N LEU A 251 0.94 3.10 -21.25
CA LEU A 251 -0.35 2.90 -21.91
C LEU A 251 -1.40 3.90 -21.45
N PHE A 252 -1.50 4.16 -20.14
CA PHE A 252 -2.41 5.15 -19.58
C PHE A 252 -2.11 6.55 -20.13
N VAL A 253 -0.85 6.97 -20.10
CA VAL A 253 -0.46 8.29 -20.63
C VAL A 253 -0.82 8.41 -22.11
N THR A 254 -0.52 7.37 -22.90
CA THR A 254 -0.83 7.40 -24.33
C THR A 254 -2.33 7.44 -24.57
N GLN A 255 -3.13 6.68 -23.81
CA GLN A 255 -4.59 6.71 -23.89
C GLN A 255 -5.14 8.10 -23.53
N TRP A 256 -4.62 8.71 -22.46
CA TRP A 256 -5.03 10.05 -22.09
C TRP A 256 -4.72 11.08 -23.18
N LEU A 257 -3.54 11.01 -23.80
CA LEU A 257 -3.19 11.87 -24.94
C LEU A 257 -4.19 11.74 -26.10
N LEU A 258 -4.69 10.53 -26.35
CA LEU A 258 -5.70 10.24 -27.37
C LEU A 258 -7.08 10.78 -27.01
N GLU A 259 -7.42 10.84 -25.72
CA GLU A 259 -8.72 11.26 -25.19
C GLU A 259 -8.82 12.78 -24.94
N LEU A 260 -7.74 13.52 -25.17
CA LEU A 260 -7.75 14.97 -25.02
C LEU A 260 -8.82 15.62 -25.91
N PRO A 261 -9.57 16.63 -25.40
CA PRO A 261 -10.54 17.36 -26.19
C PRO A 261 -9.89 17.93 -27.45
N ARG A 262 -10.55 17.78 -28.60
CA ARG A 262 -10.14 18.44 -29.85
C ARG A 262 -10.32 19.94 -29.69
N THR A 263 -9.30 20.61 -29.17
CA THR A 263 -9.20 22.08 -29.18
C THR A 263 -8.92 22.56 -30.60
N ASN A 264 -9.04 23.86 -30.86
CA ASN A 264 -8.58 24.43 -32.12
C ASN A 264 -7.09 24.10 -32.37
N ALA A 265 -6.70 24.05 -33.64
CA ALA A 265 -5.37 23.60 -34.06
C ALA A 265 -4.19 24.32 -33.36
N PRO A 266 -4.22 25.65 -33.13
CA PRO A 266 -3.12 26.34 -32.44
C PRO A 266 -2.93 25.89 -30.98
N ALA A 267 -4.02 25.69 -30.23
CA ALA A 267 -3.93 25.24 -28.84
C ALA A 267 -3.41 23.80 -28.75
N LEU A 268 -3.80 22.94 -29.70
CA LEU A 268 -3.29 21.57 -29.79
C LEU A 268 -1.80 21.56 -30.15
N ALA A 269 -1.37 22.38 -31.10
CA ALA A 269 0.04 22.51 -31.48
C ALA A 269 0.91 22.96 -30.28
N GLN A 270 0.47 23.98 -29.54
CA GLN A 270 1.17 24.45 -28.34
C GLN A 270 1.30 23.33 -27.29
N ARG A 271 0.24 22.54 -27.11
CA ARG A 271 0.26 21.40 -26.20
C ARG A 271 1.21 20.29 -26.68
N LEU A 272 1.20 19.93 -27.95
CA LEU A 272 2.15 18.97 -28.52
C LEU A 272 3.60 19.42 -28.30
N ARG A 273 3.88 20.73 -28.42
CA ARG A 273 5.21 21.30 -28.11
C ARG A 273 5.59 21.09 -26.65
N THR A 274 4.68 21.39 -25.72
CA THR A 274 4.91 21.13 -24.28
C THR A 274 5.21 19.65 -24.01
N LEU A 275 4.56 18.74 -24.74
CA LEU A 275 4.71 17.29 -24.58
C LEU A 275 5.89 16.69 -25.36
N MET A 276 6.56 17.48 -26.18
CA MET A 276 7.63 16.99 -27.06
C MET A 276 8.74 16.22 -26.33
N PRO A 277 9.25 16.68 -25.17
CA PRO A 277 10.27 15.93 -24.43
C PRO A 277 9.81 14.51 -24.05
N TYR A 278 8.54 14.37 -23.65
CA TYR A 278 7.91 13.09 -23.33
C TYR A 278 7.84 12.19 -24.58
N LEU A 279 7.27 12.72 -25.67
CA LEU A 279 7.07 11.97 -26.92
C LEU A 279 8.41 11.46 -27.47
N LEU A 280 9.44 12.31 -27.47
CA LEU A 280 10.78 11.92 -27.89
C LEU A 280 11.37 10.83 -26.98
N THR A 281 11.20 10.94 -25.66
CA THR A 281 11.69 9.93 -24.71
C THR A 281 11.09 8.56 -25.02
N VAL A 282 9.76 8.46 -25.16
CA VAL A 282 9.07 7.19 -25.43
C VAL A 282 9.46 6.61 -26.80
N LEU A 283 9.47 7.44 -27.85
CA LEU A 283 9.80 6.99 -29.20
C LEU A 283 11.27 6.54 -29.35
N SER A 284 12.17 7.09 -28.53
CA SER A 284 13.60 6.75 -28.54
C SER A 284 13.96 5.49 -27.73
N GLN A 285 13.04 4.91 -26.93
CA GLN A 285 13.35 3.71 -26.13
C GLN A 285 13.71 2.52 -27.02
N VAL A 286 14.87 1.89 -26.81
CA VAL A 286 15.31 0.74 -27.60
C VAL A 286 14.85 -0.57 -26.92
N HIS A 287 14.29 -1.50 -27.70
CA HIS A 287 13.79 -2.81 -27.25
C HIS A 287 12.66 -2.81 -26.20
N ARG A 288 12.02 -1.67 -25.90
CA ARG A 288 10.89 -1.56 -24.95
C ARG A 288 9.75 -0.70 -25.53
N GLY A 289 8.55 -0.83 -24.97
CA GLY A 289 7.44 0.10 -25.23
C GLY A 289 6.80 0.04 -26.62
N ARG A 290 6.91 -1.08 -27.37
CA ARG A 290 6.42 -1.19 -28.76
C ARG A 290 4.96 -0.77 -28.95
N VAL A 291 4.08 -1.15 -28.01
CA VAL A 291 2.66 -0.78 -28.03
C VAL A 291 2.47 0.73 -27.87
N ALA A 292 3.18 1.35 -26.92
CA ALA A 292 3.13 2.79 -26.69
C ALA A 292 3.64 3.56 -27.92
N LYS A 293 4.79 3.15 -28.49
CA LYS A 293 5.32 3.75 -29.73
C LYS A 293 4.33 3.71 -30.87
N THR A 294 3.73 2.54 -31.12
CA THR A 294 2.77 2.37 -32.23
C THR A 294 1.56 3.30 -32.06
N ARG A 295 1.03 3.41 -30.83
CA ARG A 295 -0.08 4.30 -30.51
C ARG A 295 0.29 5.78 -30.64
N ILE A 296 1.45 6.20 -30.12
CA ILE A 296 1.93 7.58 -30.24
C ILE A 296 2.15 7.95 -31.72
N THR A 297 2.81 7.09 -32.49
CA THR A 297 3.01 7.34 -33.93
C THR A 297 1.68 7.43 -34.67
N GLY A 298 0.73 6.53 -34.38
CA GLY A 298 -0.62 6.59 -34.95
C GLY A 298 -1.36 7.88 -34.60
N PHE A 299 -1.29 8.31 -33.33
CA PHE A 299 -1.84 9.58 -32.87
C PHE A 299 -1.26 10.77 -33.63
N LEU A 300 0.06 10.89 -33.66
CA LEU A 300 0.76 12.02 -34.29
C LEU A 300 0.43 12.11 -35.78
N ARG A 301 0.35 10.97 -36.48
CA ARG A 301 -0.07 10.94 -37.89
C ARG A 301 -1.50 11.42 -38.09
N ALA A 302 -2.40 11.20 -37.14
CA ALA A 302 -3.77 11.70 -37.21
C ALA A 302 -3.87 13.21 -36.95
N GLN A 303 -2.82 13.86 -36.44
CA GLN A 303 -2.82 15.30 -36.12
C GLN A 303 -2.22 16.18 -37.23
N ILE A 304 -1.92 15.65 -38.42
CA ILE A 304 -1.25 16.42 -39.48
C ILE A 304 -2.23 17.19 -40.40
N GLU A 305 -3.52 17.23 -40.08
CA GLU A 305 -4.52 17.93 -40.91
C GLU A 305 -4.31 19.44 -40.93
N ALA A 306 -4.07 20.06 -39.76
CA ALA A 306 -3.81 21.49 -39.66
C ALA A 306 -2.31 21.81 -39.74
N PRO A 307 -1.90 22.93 -40.36
CA PRO A 307 -0.49 23.26 -40.53
C PRO A 307 0.23 23.46 -39.20
N GLU A 308 -0.42 24.05 -38.19
CA GLU A 308 0.17 24.32 -36.89
C GLU A 308 0.57 23.03 -36.16
N THR A 309 -0.28 22.01 -36.20
CA THR A 309 0.00 20.72 -35.57
C THR A 309 0.95 19.88 -36.41
N ALA A 310 0.85 19.95 -37.75
CA ALA A 310 1.75 19.28 -38.67
C ALA A 310 3.21 19.73 -38.50
N GLU A 311 3.46 21.02 -38.24
CA GLU A 311 4.79 21.56 -37.98
C GLU A 311 5.45 20.90 -36.76
N VAL A 312 4.69 20.75 -35.66
CA VAL A 312 5.19 20.11 -34.43
C VAL A 312 5.43 18.62 -34.64
N VAL A 313 4.55 17.94 -35.37
CA VAL A 313 4.72 16.51 -35.70
C VAL A 313 5.94 16.30 -36.59
N ALA A 314 6.16 17.20 -37.55
CA ALA A 314 7.34 17.17 -38.41
C ALA A 314 8.64 17.28 -37.61
N GLU A 315 8.70 18.20 -36.63
CA GLU A 315 9.87 18.33 -35.74
C GLU A 315 10.15 17.03 -34.96
N ILE A 316 9.11 16.41 -34.41
CA ILE A 316 9.22 15.15 -33.65
C ILE A 316 9.73 14.03 -34.56
N PHE A 317 9.08 13.80 -35.70
CA PHE A 317 9.47 12.74 -36.63
C PHE A 317 10.86 12.97 -37.21
N ALA A 318 11.21 14.22 -37.49
CA ALA A 318 12.52 14.57 -38.03
C ALA A 318 13.64 14.14 -37.06
N ARG A 319 13.46 14.44 -35.78
CA ARG A 319 14.40 14.03 -34.72
C ARG A 319 14.49 12.52 -34.59
N GLN A 320 13.36 11.81 -34.70
CA GLN A 320 13.33 10.34 -34.61
C GLN A 320 13.96 9.63 -35.80
N VAL A 321 13.91 10.17 -37.02
CA VAL A 321 14.60 9.55 -38.18
C VAL A 321 16.11 9.41 -37.94
N VAL A 322 16.70 10.37 -37.24
CA VAL A 322 18.14 10.36 -36.91
C VAL A 322 18.45 9.33 -35.81
N THR A 323 17.61 9.26 -34.78
CA THR A 323 17.91 8.50 -33.55
C THR A 323 17.27 7.11 -33.44
N ALA A 324 16.24 6.81 -34.23
CA ALA A 324 15.47 5.58 -34.09
C ALA A 324 16.16 4.35 -34.70
N SER A 325 15.73 3.16 -34.27
CA SER A 325 16.16 1.89 -34.85
C SER A 325 15.75 1.75 -36.32
N LEU A 326 16.47 0.94 -37.11
CA LEU A 326 16.14 0.66 -38.52
C LEU A 326 14.69 0.17 -38.70
N THR A 327 14.12 -0.49 -37.69
CA THR A 327 12.75 -1.00 -37.70
C THR A 327 11.69 0.09 -37.62
N ASP A 328 11.94 1.16 -36.84
CA ASP A 328 10.96 2.22 -36.58
C ASP A 328 11.06 3.36 -37.62
N LYS A 329 12.27 3.59 -38.19
CA LYS A 329 12.56 4.66 -39.17
C LYS A 329 11.56 4.78 -40.33
N PRO A 330 11.09 3.69 -40.98
CA PRO A 330 10.17 3.79 -42.10
C PRO A 330 8.87 4.54 -41.77
N GLN A 331 8.37 4.41 -40.53
CA GLN A 331 7.11 5.05 -40.13
C GLN A 331 7.25 6.57 -40.02
N TYR A 332 8.39 7.04 -39.49
CA TYR A 332 8.67 8.49 -39.37
C TYR A 332 8.92 9.13 -40.74
N ILE A 333 9.66 8.44 -41.63
CA ILE A 333 9.87 8.91 -43.01
C ILE A 333 8.55 9.00 -43.77
N ALA A 334 7.69 7.97 -43.65
CA ALA A 334 6.37 7.98 -44.27
C ALA A 334 5.51 9.15 -43.72
N GLY A 335 5.57 9.40 -42.42
CA GLY A 335 4.91 10.55 -41.80
C GLY A 335 5.39 11.90 -42.33
N LEU A 336 6.71 12.11 -42.43
CA LEU A 336 7.30 13.33 -42.99
C LEU A 336 6.89 13.54 -44.46
N ARG A 337 6.89 12.47 -45.26
CA ARG A 337 6.37 12.51 -46.64
C ARG A 337 4.91 12.96 -46.68
N ASP A 338 4.06 12.35 -45.85
CA ASP A 338 2.63 12.67 -45.83
C ASP A 338 2.40 14.14 -45.43
N ILE A 339 3.22 14.68 -44.51
CA ILE A 339 3.23 16.11 -44.15
C ILE A 339 3.69 16.97 -45.35
N ALA A 340 4.79 16.62 -46.01
CA ALA A 340 5.31 17.37 -47.16
C ALA A 340 4.29 17.49 -48.29
N ALA A 341 3.58 16.40 -48.58
CA ALA A 341 2.57 16.36 -49.63
C ALA A 341 1.34 17.22 -49.30
N ARG A 342 0.96 17.31 -48.02
CA ARG A 342 -0.22 18.04 -47.57
C ARG A 342 0.04 19.52 -47.28
N HIS A 343 1.21 19.82 -46.73
CA HIS A 343 1.62 21.17 -46.32
C HIS A 343 2.98 21.53 -46.94
N PRO A 344 3.03 21.87 -48.25
CA PRO A 344 4.30 22.12 -48.95
C PRO A 344 5.11 23.30 -48.42
N HIS A 345 4.48 24.17 -47.61
CA HIS A 345 5.09 25.35 -47.00
C HIS A 345 5.84 25.04 -45.69
N ILE A 346 5.65 23.86 -45.10
CA ILE A 346 6.35 23.44 -43.89
C ILE A 346 7.76 22.98 -44.27
N THR A 347 8.77 23.65 -43.75
CA THR A 347 10.17 23.27 -43.97
C THR A 347 10.47 22.00 -43.18
N LEU A 348 10.75 20.90 -43.88
CA LEU A 348 11.16 19.66 -43.25
C LEU A 348 12.68 19.61 -43.11
N PRO A 349 13.22 19.32 -41.90
CA PRO A 349 14.65 19.08 -41.76
C PRO A 349 15.06 17.91 -42.66
N PHE A 350 16.19 18.05 -43.37
CA PHE A 350 16.90 17.01 -44.16
C PHE A 350 16.16 16.31 -45.33
N LEU A 351 14.92 16.67 -45.63
CA LEU A 351 14.20 16.20 -46.82
C LEU A 351 14.01 17.38 -47.80
N ASN A 352 14.91 17.50 -48.78
CA ASN A 352 14.58 18.23 -50.01
C ASN A 352 13.58 17.37 -50.80
N TRP A 353 12.31 17.41 -50.39
CA TRP A 353 11.25 16.68 -51.06
C TRP A 353 10.97 17.33 -52.42
N GLN A 354 11.49 16.73 -53.48
CA GLN A 354 11.09 17.07 -54.84
C GLN A 354 9.73 16.42 -55.10
N SER A 355 8.67 17.23 -55.13
CA SER A 355 7.34 16.76 -55.53
C SER A 355 7.46 16.02 -56.86
N PRO A 356 6.99 14.77 -56.97
CA PRO A 356 6.99 14.08 -58.25
C PRO A 356 6.15 14.91 -59.22
N ALA A 357 6.74 15.26 -60.37
CA ALA A 357 6.05 16.01 -61.40
C ALA A 357 4.74 15.27 -61.71
N LEU A 358 3.61 15.93 -61.44
CA LEU A 358 2.30 15.47 -61.88
C LEU A 358 2.40 15.32 -63.41
N ARG A 359 2.44 14.09 -63.91
CA ARG A 359 2.23 13.85 -65.34
C ARG A 359 0.82 14.35 -65.62
N GLN A 360 0.73 15.50 -66.27
CA GLN A 360 -0.50 15.95 -66.89
C GLN A 360 -0.82 14.93 -68.01
N ALA A 361 -2.03 14.37 -67.91
CA ALA A 361 -2.76 13.46 -68.81
C ALA A 361 -1.97 12.76 -69.94
#